data_AF-A0A9X1GFX5-F1
#
_entry.id   AF-A0A9X1GFX5-F1
#
_cell.length_a   1.000
_cell.length_b   1.000
_cell.length_c   1.000
_cell.angle_alpha   90.00
_cell.angle_beta   90.00
_cell.angle_gamma   90.00
#
_symmetry.space_group_name_H-M   'P 1'
#
loop_
_entity.id
_entity.type
_entity.pdbx_description
1 polymer ?
#
loop_
_entity_poly.entity_id
_entity_poly.type
_entity_poly.pdbx_seq_one_letter_code
_entity_poly.pdbx_strand_id
1 'polypeptide(L)' 'MNKKFTVKHIVAIGIGAAVFFILKRFVTIPTGVPNTDIATAYPFLALLGVVYWPVVAVFAGFIGHALGDLTTYGAWWAW' A
#
# COMPACT_ATOMS: atom_id res chain seq x y z
N MET A 1 18.16 13.82 14.72
CA MET A 1 16.93 14.64 14.55
C MET A 1 15.75 13.81 15.03
N ASN A 2 15.13 14.16 16.16
CA ASN A 2 13.92 13.46 16.65
C ASN A 2 12.76 13.80 15.70
N LYS A 3 12.58 13.01 14.64
CA LYS A 3 11.39 13.09 13.78
C LYS A 3 10.20 12.63 14.60
N LYS A 4 9.50 13.58 15.23
CA LYS A 4 8.26 13.30 15.94
C LYS A 4 7.24 12.80 14.93
N PHE A 5 6.61 11.67 15.23
CA PHE A 5 5.46 11.21 14.47
C PHE A 5 4.33 12.21 14.67
N THR A 6 3.81 12.77 13.57
CA THR A 6 2.81 13.85 13.61
C THR A 6 1.48 13.38 13.05
N VAL A 7 0.42 14.15 13.28
CA VAL A 7 -0.92 13.91 12.69
C VAL A 7 -0.84 13.79 11.17
N LYS A 8 0.02 14.57 10.50
CA LYS A 8 0.25 14.46 9.06
C LYS A 8 0.69 13.05 8.64
N HIS A 9 1.51 12.38 9.45
CA HIS A 9 1.95 11.00 9.17
C HIS A 9 0.79 10.00 9.34
N ILE A 10 -0.04 10.18 10.37
CA ILE A 10 -1.24 9.35 10.60
C ILE A 10 -2.21 9.47 9.42
N VAL A 11 -2.50 10.70 8.99
CA VAL A 11 -3.38 10.97 7.84
C VAL A 11 -2.79 10.39 6.56
N ALA A 12 -1.48 10.53 6.34
CA ALA A 12 -0.80 9.95 5.19
C ALA A 12 -0.86 8.42 5.18
N ILE A 13 -0.82 7.76 6.35
CA ILE A 13 -1.03 6.30 6.45
C ILE A 13 -2.45 5.93 6.03
N GLY A 14 -3.47 6.60 6.56
CA GLY A 14 -4.87 6.27 6.26
C GLY A 14 -5.21 6.47 4.79
N ILE A 15 -4.85 7.62 4.22
CA ILE A 15 -5.06 7.90 2.79
C ILE A 15 -4.20 6.97 1.93
N GLY A 16 -2.93 6.79 2.30
CA GLY A 16 -2.01 5.91 1.59
C GLY A 16 -2.50 4.47 1.54
N ALA A 17 -3.05 3.94 2.63
CA ALA A 17 -3.62 2.60 2.68
C ALA A 17 -4.83 2.45 1.74
N ALA A 18 -5.72 3.44 1.71
CA ALA A 18 -6.89 3.42 0.82
C ALA A 18 -6.48 3.47 -0.66
N VAL A 19 -5.55 4.35 -1.03
CA VAL A 19 -5.04 4.44 -2.41
C VAL A 19 -4.29 3.16 -2.79
N PHE A 20 -3.42 2.64 -1.92
CA PHE A 20 -2.71 1.40 -2.17
C PHE A 20 -3.66 0.23 -2.42
N PHE A 21 -4.69 0.07 -1.59
CA PHE A 21 -5.71 -0.96 -1.75
C PHE A 21 -6.40 -0.89 -3.12
N ILE A 22 -6.83 0.31 -3.54
CA ILE A 22 -7.49 0.52 -4.84
C ILE A 22 -6.53 0.18 -5.98
N LEU A 23 -5.28 0.64 -5.92
CA LEU A 23 -4.27 0.37 -6.95
C LEU A 23 -3.98 -1.13 -7.06
N LYS A 24 -3.79 -1.81 -5.92
CA LYS A 24 -3.52 -3.25 -5.88
C LYS A 24 -4.70 -4.07 -6.41
N ARG A 25 -5.94 -3.61 -6.19
CA ARG A 25 -7.15 -4.37 -6.53
C ARG A 25 -7.66 -4.14 -7.95
N PHE A 26 -7.51 -2.92 -8.47
CA PHE A 26 -8.18 -2.49 -9.70
C PHE A 26 -7.26 -1.90 -10.76
N VAL A 27 -5.99 -1.63 -10.43
CA VAL A 27 -5.05 -0.93 -11.31
C VAL A 27 -3.76 -1.73 -11.50
N THR A 28 -3.86 -3.05 -11.54
CA THR A 28 -2.76 -3.92 -11.97
C THR A 28 -2.74 -4.01 -13.50
N ILE A 29 -1.54 -4.12 -14.08
CA ILE A 29 -1.38 -4.25 -15.53
C ILE A 29 -1.04 -5.71 -15.85
N PRO A 30 -1.91 -6.44 -16.60
CA PRO A 30 -1.67 -7.82 -16.94
C PRO A 30 -0.49 -7.93 -17.90
N THR A 31 0.43 -8.85 -17.61
CA THR A 31 1.62 -9.07 -18.46
C THR A 31 1.37 -10.07 -19.59
N GLY A 32 0.28 -10.83 -19.51
CA GLY A 32 0.03 -11.98 -20.38
C GLY A 32 0.74 -13.27 -19.94
N VAL A 33 1.58 -13.22 -18.90
CA VAL A 33 2.17 -14.41 -18.25
C VAL A 33 1.27 -14.83 -17.08
N PRO A 34 0.91 -16.13 -16.94
CA PRO A 34 0.08 -16.60 -15.84
C PRO A 34 0.60 -16.17 -14.47
N ASN A 35 -0.31 -15.72 -13.59
CA ASN A 35 -0.01 -15.27 -12.22
C ASN A 35 1.03 -14.15 -12.12
N THR A 36 1.22 -13.36 -13.18
CA THR A 36 2.22 -12.28 -13.22
C THR A 36 1.57 -10.98 -13.69
N ASP A 37 1.49 -10.03 -12.78
CA ASP A 37 0.98 -8.68 -13.07
C ASP A 37 2.00 -7.62 -12.65
N ILE A 38 2.01 -6.50 -13.37
CA ILE A 38 2.75 -5.31 -12.92
C ILE A 38 1.85 -4.57 -11.92
N ALA A 39 2.28 -4.57 -10.66
CA ALA A 39 1.56 -3.91 -9.57
C ALA A 39 1.94 -2.42 -9.48
N THR A 40 1.00 -1.55 -9.86
CA THR A 40 1.15 -0.08 -9.78
C THR A 40 1.16 0.46 -8.34
N ALA A 41 0.73 -0.35 -7.38
CA ALA A 41 0.63 0.03 -5.97
C ALA A 41 2.01 0.21 -5.30
N TYR A 42 3.05 -0.53 -5.71
CA TYR A 42 4.38 -0.45 -5.09
C TYR A 42 5.15 0.84 -5.43
N PRO A 43 5.16 1.33 -6.69
CA PRO A 43 5.67 2.67 -6.99
C PRO A 43 5.01 3.79 -6.17
N PHE A 44 3.69 3.67 -5.92
CA PHE A 44 2.98 4.60 -5.06
C PHE A 44 3.48 4.54 -3.60
N LEU A 45 3.72 3.36 -3.03
CA LEU A 45 4.32 3.25 -1.69
C LEU A 45 5.72 3.86 -1.65
N ALA A 46 6.54 3.65 -2.69
CA ALA A 46 7.86 4.25 -2.77
C ALA A 46 7.77 5.79 -2.75
N LEU A 47 6.87 6.37 -3.53
CA LEU A 47 6.60 7.82 -3.51
C LEU A 47 6.15 8.28 -2.12
N LEU A 48 5.21 7.56 -1.50
CA LEU A 48 4.71 7.90 -0.17
C LEU A 48 5.82 7.90 0.88
N GLY A 49 6.75 6.94 0.79
CA GLY A 49 7.90 6.82 1.68
C GLY A 49 8.93 7.95 1.50
N VAL A 50 9.13 8.41 0.26
CA VAL A 50 10.00 9.57 -0.03
C VAL A 50 9.39 10.85 0.54
N VAL A 51 8.09 11.08 0.35
CA VAL A 51 7.43 12.33 0.74
C VAL A 51 7.12 12.40 2.24
N TYR A 52 6.70 11.28 2.83
CA TYR A 52 6.16 11.23 4.20
C TYR A 52 6.95 10.33 5.15
N TRP A 53 8.15 9.88 4.75
CA TRP A 53 9.06 9.00 5.50
C TRP A 53 8.75 7.49 5.35
N PRO A 54 9.77 6.59 5.34
CA PRO A 54 9.57 5.17 5.02
C PRO A 54 8.56 4.46 5.92
N VAL A 55 8.50 4.83 7.20
CA VAL A 55 7.57 4.21 8.16
C VAL A 55 6.11 4.44 7.76
N VAL A 56 5.77 5.60 7.16
CA VAL A 56 4.42 5.86 6.64
C VAL A 56 4.07 4.90 5.51
N ALA A 57 5.00 4.66 4.58
CA ALA A 57 4.79 3.72 3.47
C ALA A 57 4.63 2.28 3.96
N VAL A 58 5.40 1.86 4.95
CA VAL A 58 5.28 0.52 5.56
C VAL A 58 3.89 0.33 6.16
N PHE A 59 3.43 1.26 6.99
CA PHE A 59 2.10 1.13 7.61
C PHE A 59 0.96 1.26 6.59
N ALA A 60 1.08 2.17 5.62
CA ALA A 60 0.10 2.31 4.55
C ALA A 60 -0.01 1.02 3.73
N GLY A 61 1.13 0.45 3.32
CA GLY A 61 1.19 -0.81 2.59
C GLY A 61 0.62 -1.96 3.41
N PHE A 62 1.01 -2.09 4.69
CA PHE A 62 0.53 -3.13 5.59
C PHE A 62 -1.00 -3.12 5.74
N ILE A 63 -1.60 -1.95 6.04
CA ILE A 63 -3.05 -1.82 6.19
C ILE A 63 -3.75 -2.06 4.86
N GLY A 64 -3.25 -1.48 3.77
CA GLY A 64 -3.85 -1.65 2.44
C GLY A 64 -3.79 -3.11 1.95
N HIS A 65 -2.71 -3.84 2.27
CA HIS A 65 -2.63 -5.29 2.04
C HIS A 65 -3.66 -6.05 2.88
N ALA A 66 -3.72 -5.80 4.20
CA ALA A 66 -4.66 -6.47 5.08
C ALA A 66 -6.12 -6.33 4.60
N LEU A 67 -6.50 -5.12 4.15
CA LEU A 67 -7.82 -4.86 3.56
C LEU A 67 -8.02 -5.62 2.23
N GLY A 68 -6.98 -5.68 1.38
CA GLY A 68 -6.98 -6.47 0.16
C GLY A 68 -7.31 -7.95 0.40
N ASP A 69 -6.61 -8.54 1.36
CA ASP A 69 -6.72 -9.95 1.68
C ASP A 69 -8.10 -10.26 2.28
N LEU A 70 -8.54 -9.47 3.28
CA LEU A 70 -9.85 -9.60 3.93
C LEU A 70 -11.02 -9.50 2.95
N THR A 71 -10.90 -8.72 1.89
CA THR A 71 -11.98 -8.48 0.92
C THR A 71 -11.94 -9.39 -0.31
N THR A 72 -10.87 -10.19 -0.48
CA THR A 72 -10.70 -11.02 -1.68
C THR A 72 -10.45 -12.50 -1.36
N TYR A 73 -9.52 -12.82 -0.46
CA TYR A 73 -9.04 -14.18 -0.23
C TYR A 73 -9.20 -14.68 1.22
N GLY A 74 -9.72 -13.83 2.12
CA GLY A 74 -9.97 -14.14 3.53
C GLY A 74 -8.94 -13.51 4.48
N ALA A 75 -9.06 -13.78 5.78
CA ALA A 75 -8.19 -13.22 6.82
C ALA A 75 -6.82 -13.93 6.89
N TRP A 76 -6.10 -13.99 5.77
CA TRP A 76 -4.76 -14.57 5.67
C TRP A 76 -3.80 -13.60 5.02
N TRP A 77 -2.52 -13.64 5.39
CA TRP A 77 -1.46 -12.83 4.77
C TRP A 77 -1.04 -13.46 3.44
N ALA A 78 -1.96 -13.49 2.48
CA ALA A 78 -1.69 -13.96 1.14
C ALA A 78 -0.92 -12.87 0.39
N TRP A 79 0.41 -13.00 0.39
CA TRP A 79 1.29 -12.19 -0.46
C TRP A 79 1.02 -12.39 -1.95
#